data_AF-A0A0K2ZUD4-F1
#
_entry.id   AF-A0A0K2ZUD4-F1
#
_cell.length_a   1.000
_cell.length_b   1.000
_cell.length_c   1.000
_cell.angle_alpha   90.00
_cell.angle_beta   90.00
_cell.angle_gamma   90.00
#
_symmetry.space_group_name_H-M   'P 1'
#
loop_
_entity.id
_entity.type
_entity.pdbx_description
1 polymer ?
#
loop_
_entity_poly.entity_id
_entity_poly.type
_entity_poly.pdbx_seq_one_letter_code
_entity_poly.pdbx_strand_id
1 'polypeptide(L)'
;MRSILRLSLLVSLLSLVGLAQASGTIEKVQIQGLDKDDDAAMIENIQVSLSLYQAIGKVQGESRLEYLLSQAERQTRQALEPFGYYTPTITVEAPRKDETLTVTVHVDKGEPVRVRTFHVGITGPAEDDRYLGDDLRNFRPKTGEVFDHTTYETSKVTITRRLAERGYFDADFTQRKVEVTRAEHAADIDLSWDSGRRYNMGAIRFHQDYFNQALFDPLVYWDEGSYYHEGKLDRLRESLVKLDYFSTVDIQPKPEEADADGNVPVDVNLTRAKRSIYTSGISYGSESGAGVRLGVDRRYVNTRGHKLSTQLDYAQKRKSLITSYRVPAFRWLDGWYTASLRAYDEQTDYIDLRNLKLTGSRSGEINEHWTAIASLNALRERWRYATDEVFDGALYQYSTLVYPQIEADYVGVDDKVFPRKGFSGNLSLRAGAQGLGSDASFTQAHMRLNWFQGLGDASRLILRGEAGSTWTNALVAMPPSLRFFAGGDNSIRGYAFREVGPRTAKPDRFALGAKHVLTGSAEYEHYFKGGPWGGAVFVDSGSAFDDTPDWHTGVGFGVRWRSPVGPVRVDIAHGLNDPDSQFQLYLNIGANL
;
A
#
# COMPACT_ATOMS: atom_id res chain seq x y z
N MET A 1 -63.37 -66.91 24.58
CA MET A 1 -61.96 -67.32 24.32
C MET A 1 -61.95 -68.18 23.07
N ARG A 2 -61.68 -67.66 21.88
CA ARG A 2 -60.32 -67.40 21.37
C ARG A 2 -60.41 -66.26 20.35
N SER A 3 -60.39 -65.03 20.87
CA SER A 3 -60.43 -63.76 20.16
C SER A 3 -59.03 -63.23 19.81
N ILE A 4 -58.05 -64.11 19.59
CA ILE A 4 -56.63 -63.70 19.50
C ILE A 4 -55.95 -64.06 18.16
N LEU A 5 -56.60 -64.85 17.29
CA LEU A 5 -55.94 -65.34 16.06
C LEU A 5 -56.22 -64.56 14.76
N ARG A 6 -57.04 -63.51 14.77
CA ARG A 6 -57.31 -62.69 13.56
C ARG A 6 -56.65 -61.32 13.56
N LEU A 7 -56.06 -60.88 14.67
CA LEU A 7 -55.31 -59.62 14.74
C LEU A 7 -53.81 -59.80 14.41
N SER A 8 -53.29 -61.01 14.58
CA SER A 8 -51.86 -61.31 14.38
C SER A 8 -51.47 -61.52 12.91
N LEU A 9 -52.42 -61.74 12.00
CA LEU A 9 -52.14 -61.87 10.55
C LEU A 9 -52.21 -60.53 9.79
N LEU A 10 -52.89 -59.50 10.33
CA LEU A 10 -52.90 -58.15 9.75
C LEU A 10 -51.72 -57.30 10.24
N VAL A 11 -51.17 -57.59 11.43
CA VAL A 11 -49.98 -56.89 11.96
C VAL A 11 -48.67 -57.48 11.40
N SER A 12 -48.65 -58.74 10.96
CA SER A 12 -47.46 -59.36 10.36
C SER A 12 -47.32 -59.18 8.84
N LEU A 13 -48.36 -58.67 8.15
CA LEU A 13 -48.26 -58.17 6.77
C LEU A 13 -47.96 -56.67 6.67
N LEU A 14 -47.92 -55.94 7.79
CA LEU A 14 -47.52 -54.53 7.86
C LEU A 14 -46.07 -54.33 8.37
N SER A 15 -45.35 -55.40 8.69
CA SER A 15 -43.99 -55.35 9.25
C SER A 15 -42.89 -55.79 8.28
N LEU A 16 -43.17 -55.88 6.98
CA LEU A 16 -42.20 -56.28 5.94
C LEU A 16 -42.31 -55.46 4.65
N VAL A 17 -42.77 -54.21 4.74
CA VAL A 17 -42.21 -53.18 3.86
C VAL A 17 -41.01 -52.62 4.61
N GLY A 18 -39.89 -53.35 4.53
CA GLY A 18 -38.61 -52.68 4.61
C GLY A 18 -38.60 -51.67 3.47
N LEU A 19 -39.00 -50.43 3.75
CA LEU A 19 -38.56 -49.29 2.96
C LEU A 19 -37.05 -49.37 3.06
N ALA A 20 -36.42 -50.09 2.11
CA ALA A 20 -35.06 -49.85 1.76
C ALA A 20 -35.04 -48.35 1.44
N GLN A 21 -34.61 -47.56 2.41
CA GLN A 21 -34.33 -46.14 2.24
C GLN A 21 -33.15 -46.14 1.26
N ALA A 22 -33.46 -46.25 -0.02
CA ALA A 22 -32.48 -46.14 -1.06
C ALA A 22 -31.82 -44.76 -0.85
N SER A 23 -30.51 -44.79 -0.68
CA SER A 23 -29.70 -43.64 -0.36
C SER A 23 -28.53 -43.62 -1.31
N GLY A 24 -28.12 -42.43 -1.69
CA GLY A 24 -27.06 -42.21 -2.67
C GLY A 24 -26.17 -41.07 -2.21
N THR A 25 -24.87 -41.21 -2.46
CA THR A 25 -23.88 -40.17 -2.20
C THR A 25 -23.34 -39.65 -3.53
N ILE A 26 -23.45 -38.34 -3.75
CA ILE A 26 -22.82 -37.71 -4.91
C ILE A 26 -21.32 -37.65 -4.64
N GLU A 27 -20.54 -38.42 -5.38
CA GLU A 27 -19.08 -38.45 -5.25
C GLU A 27 -18.45 -37.26 -5.97
N LYS A 28 -18.95 -36.95 -7.16
CA LYS A 28 -18.41 -35.91 -8.03
C LYS A 28 -19.47 -35.34 -8.95
N VAL A 29 -19.37 -34.03 -9.21
CA VAL A 29 -20.12 -33.33 -10.25
C VAL A 29 -19.12 -32.85 -11.32
N GLN A 30 -19.39 -33.14 -12.58
CA GLN A 30 -18.58 -32.76 -13.72
C GLN A 30 -19.42 -31.93 -14.70
N ILE A 31 -18.82 -30.88 -15.25
CA ILE A 31 -19.42 -30.08 -16.32
C ILE A 31 -18.64 -30.38 -17.59
N GLN A 32 -19.34 -30.73 -18.67
CA GLN A 32 -18.76 -31.03 -19.99
C GLN A 32 -19.40 -30.15 -21.07
N GLY A 33 -18.64 -29.81 -22.11
CA GLY A 33 -19.10 -28.97 -23.22
C GLY A 33 -18.78 -27.47 -23.07
N LEU A 34 -18.07 -27.09 -22.01
CA LEU A 34 -17.50 -25.74 -21.82
C LEU A 34 -15.97 -25.82 -21.77
N ASP A 35 -15.31 -24.84 -22.37
CA ASP A 35 -13.85 -24.75 -22.36
C ASP A 35 -13.35 -24.21 -21.00
N LYS A 36 -12.30 -24.81 -20.45
CA LYS A 36 -11.84 -24.46 -19.09
C LYS A 36 -11.14 -23.11 -19.03
N ASP A 37 -10.56 -22.67 -20.14
CA ASP A 37 -9.84 -21.40 -20.22
C ASP A 37 -10.80 -20.30 -20.69
N ASP A 38 -11.56 -20.54 -21.76
CA ASP A 38 -12.46 -19.53 -22.35
C ASP A 38 -13.78 -19.35 -21.58
N ASP A 39 -14.34 -20.42 -20.97
CA ASP A 39 -15.64 -20.40 -20.27
C ASP A 39 -15.49 -20.50 -18.74
N ALA A 40 -14.31 -20.19 -18.19
CA ALA A 40 -13.99 -20.33 -16.76
C ALA A 40 -15.03 -19.67 -15.83
N ALA A 41 -15.44 -18.43 -16.14
CA ALA A 41 -16.42 -17.69 -15.35
C ALA A 41 -17.83 -18.34 -15.39
N MET A 42 -18.20 -18.94 -16.52
CA MET A 42 -19.47 -19.66 -16.65
C MET A 42 -19.44 -20.95 -15.83
N ILE A 43 -18.33 -21.70 -15.92
CA ILE A 43 -18.13 -22.92 -15.15
C ILE A 43 -18.21 -22.61 -13.65
N GLU A 44 -17.56 -21.55 -13.18
CA GLU A 44 -17.63 -21.12 -11.79
C GLU A 44 -19.06 -20.75 -11.38
N ASN A 45 -19.77 -19.95 -12.18
CA ASN A 45 -21.15 -19.56 -11.86
C ASN A 45 -22.12 -20.75 -11.80
N ILE A 46 -21.94 -21.73 -12.69
CA ILE A 46 -22.66 -22.99 -12.70
C ILE A 46 -22.37 -23.76 -11.40
N GLN A 47 -21.09 -23.92 -11.02
CA GLN A 47 -20.69 -24.60 -9.78
C GLN A 47 -21.32 -23.98 -8.53
N VAL A 48 -21.36 -22.64 -8.45
CA VAL A 48 -21.97 -21.91 -7.34
C VAL A 48 -23.49 -22.07 -7.32
N SER A 49 -24.14 -22.11 -8.48
CA SER A 49 -25.60 -22.15 -8.61
C SER A 49 -26.20 -23.55 -8.41
N LEU A 50 -25.45 -24.60 -8.70
CA LEU A 50 -25.92 -25.98 -8.59
C LEU A 50 -25.95 -26.47 -7.15
N SER A 51 -27.16 -26.77 -6.68
CA SER A 51 -27.39 -27.39 -5.37
C SER A 51 -26.70 -28.76 -5.20
N LEU A 52 -26.38 -29.44 -6.31
CA LEU A 52 -25.61 -30.68 -6.31
C LEU A 52 -24.22 -30.53 -5.67
N TYR A 53 -23.53 -29.40 -5.86
CA TYR A 53 -22.21 -29.16 -5.28
C TYR A 53 -22.23 -29.08 -3.75
N GLN A 54 -23.33 -28.60 -3.16
CA GLN A 54 -23.52 -28.54 -1.70
C GLN A 54 -23.80 -29.91 -1.07
N ALA A 55 -24.21 -30.89 -1.88
CA ALA A 55 -24.57 -32.24 -1.49
C ALA A 55 -23.45 -33.27 -1.73
N ILE A 56 -22.32 -32.87 -2.34
CA ILE A 56 -21.15 -33.74 -2.57
C ILE A 56 -20.67 -34.31 -1.23
N GLY A 57 -20.43 -35.63 -1.20
CA GLY A 57 -19.93 -36.36 -0.03
C GLY A 57 -20.95 -36.55 1.10
N LYS A 58 -22.20 -36.10 0.94
CA LYS A 58 -23.28 -36.28 1.93
C LYS A 58 -24.27 -37.33 1.44
N VAL A 59 -24.64 -38.28 2.31
CA VAL A 59 -25.69 -39.26 2.03
C VAL A 59 -27.02 -38.52 1.84
N GLN A 60 -27.65 -38.70 0.68
CA GLN A 60 -28.98 -38.17 0.37
C GLN A 60 -29.99 -39.32 0.25
N GLY A 61 -31.21 -39.13 0.73
CA GLY A 61 -32.31 -40.05 0.42
C GLY A 61 -32.76 -39.91 -1.04
N GLU A 62 -33.30 -40.96 -1.65
CA GLU A 62 -33.66 -40.95 -3.09
C GLU A 62 -34.51 -39.77 -3.52
N SER A 63 -35.58 -39.45 -2.80
CA SER A 63 -36.47 -38.35 -3.20
C SER A 63 -35.75 -37.00 -3.23
N ARG A 64 -34.75 -36.81 -2.35
CA ARG A 64 -33.92 -35.61 -2.36
C ARG A 64 -32.92 -35.63 -3.51
N LEU A 65 -32.34 -36.78 -3.82
CA LEU A 65 -31.42 -36.96 -4.95
C LEU A 65 -32.13 -36.71 -6.29
N GLU A 66 -33.30 -37.32 -6.48
CA GLU A 66 -34.15 -37.12 -7.66
C GLU A 66 -34.57 -35.65 -7.80
N TYR A 67 -34.93 -35.00 -6.69
CA TYR A 67 -35.16 -33.56 -6.68
C TYR A 67 -33.92 -32.80 -7.14
N LEU A 68 -32.74 -33.02 -6.55
CA LEU A 68 -31.52 -32.30 -6.93
C LEU A 68 -31.14 -32.49 -8.40
N LEU A 69 -31.30 -33.71 -8.94
CA LEU A 69 -31.07 -34.01 -10.36
C LEU A 69 -32.08 -33.30 -11.26
N SER A 70 -33.36 -33.29 -10.88
CA SER A 70 -34.40 -32.54 -11.61
C SER A 70 -34.17 -31.01 -11.59
N GLN A 71 -33.46 -30.50 -10.58
CA GLN A 71 -33.11 -29.09 -10.46
C GLN A 71 -31.88 -28.72 -11.28
N ALA A 72 -30.97 -29.67 -11.51
CA ALA A 72 -29.67 -29.40 -12.10
C ALA A 72 -29.76 -28.76 -13.48
N GLU A 73 -30.68 -29.21 -14.33
CA GLU A 73 -30.91 -28.61 -15.66
C GLU A 73 -31.32 -27.13 -15.53
N ARG A 74 -32.34 -26.87 -14.71
CA ARG A 74 -32.86 -25.50 -14.50
C ARG A 74 -31.83 -24.57 -13.89
N GLN A 75 -31.09 -25.04 -12.88
CA GLN A 75 -30.03 -24.27 -12.22
C GLN A 75 -28.89 -23.96 -13.18
N THR A 76 -28.47 -24.93 -14.00
CA THR A 76 -27.44 -24.74 -15.03
C THR A 76 -27.91 -23.75 -16.09
N ARG A 77 -29.16 -23.85 -16.55
CA ARG A 77 -29.74 -22.90 -17.50
C ARG A 77 -29.73 -21.47 -16.96
N GLN A 78 -30.21 -21.28 -15.74
CA GLN A 78 -30.22 -19.97 -15.07
C GLN A 78 -28.81 -19.42 -14.85
N ALA A 79 -27.82 -20.28 -14.58
CA ALA A 79 -26.42 -19.86 -14.42
C ALA A 79 -25.76 -19.40 -15.73
N LEU A 80 -26.32 -19.76 -16.89
CA LEU A 80 -25.82 -19.35 -18.20
C LEU A 80 -26.49 -18.08 -18.73
N GLU A 81 -27.68 -17.72 -18.22
CA GLU A 81 -28.41 -16.51 -18.64
C GLU A 81 -27.60 -15.19 -18.46
N PRO A 82 -26.83 -14.98 -17.37
CA PRO A 82 -26.02 -13.77 -17.19
C PRO A 82 -24.97 -13.55 -18.29
N PHE A 83 -24.54 -14.61 -18.96
CA PHE A 83 -23.53 -14.58 -20.02
C PHE A 83 -24.16 -14.51 -21.42
N GLY A 84 -25.47 -14.33 -21.50
CA GLY A 84 -26.22 -14.19 -22.75
C GLY A 84 -26.77 -15.49 -23.32
N TYR A 85 -26.63 -16.63 -22.64
CA TYR A 85 -27.10 -17.92 -23.15
C TYR A 85 -28.44 -18.32 -22.52
N TYR A 86 -29.54 -17.99 -23.21
CA TYR A 86 -30.91 -18.18 -22.71
C TYR A 86 -31.59 -19.47 -23.15
N THR A 87 -31.08 -20.09 -24.22
CA THR A 87 -31.62 -21.32 -24.79
C THR A 87 -30.54 -22.42 -24.91
N PRO A 88 -29.76 -22.71 -23.84
CA PRO A 88 -28.80 -23.80 -23.89
C PRO A 88 -29.50 -25.16 -23.94
N THR A 89 -28.83 -26.17 -24.51
CA THR A 89 -29.24 -27.57 -24.40
C THR A 89 -28.44 -28.20 -23.27
N ILE A 90 -29.13 -28.71 -22.25
CA ILE A 90 -28.50 -29.25 -21.05
C ILE A 90 -29.03 -30.66 -20.83
N THR A 91 -28.13 -31.64 -20.71
CA THR A 91 -28.47 -33.00 -20.32
C THR A 91 -27.71 -33.39 -19.06
N VAL A 92 -28.39 -34.06 -18.14
CA VAL A 92 -27.82 -34.47 -16.84
C VAL A 92 -27.80 -35.98 -16.79
N GLU A 93 -26.61 -36.55 -16.73
CA GLU A 93 -26.40 -37.98 -16.57
C GLU A 93 -25.89 -38.25 -15.15
N ALA A 94 -26.46 -39.24 -14.48
CA ALA A 94 -26.04 -39.63 -13.14
C ALA A 94 -25.90 -41.17 -13.06
N PRO A 95 -24.91 -41.76 -13.75
CA PRO A 95 -24.65 -43.19 -13.62
C PRO A 95 -24.41 -43.54 -12.15
N ARG A 96 -25.19 -44.50 -11.66
CA ARG A 96 -25.07 -45.02 -10.30
C ARG A 96 -24.17 -46.24 -10.29
N LYS A 97 -23.20 -46.25 -9.37
CA LYS A 97 -22.36 -47.41 -9.08
C LYS A 97 -22.48 -47.68 -7.58
N ASP A 98 -23.19 -48.75 -7.23
CA ASP A 98 -23.54 -49.07 -5.85
C ASP A 98 -24.33 -47.91 -5.16
N GLU A 99 -23.81 -47.36 -4.07
CA GLU A 99 -24.38 -46.23 -3.34
C GLU A 99 -23.79 -44.87 -3.75
N THR A 100 -22.89 -44.83 -4.74
CA THR A 100 -22.29 -43.58 -5.22
C THR A 100 -22.74 -43.20 -6.62
N LEU A 101 -22.82 -41.88 -6.86
CA LEU A 101 -23.19 -41.30 -8.14
C LEU A 101 -22.14 -40.30 -8.58
N THR A 102 -21.76 -40.37 -9.86
CA THR A 102 -21.06 -39.29 -10.54
C THR A 102 -22.07 -38.57 -11.43
N VAL A 103 -22.31 -37.29 -11.16
CA VAL A 103 -23.23 -36.49 -11.98
C VAL A 103 -22.44 -35.75 -13.04
N THR A 104 -22.78 -35.95 -14.31
CA THR A 104 -22.22 -35.24 -15.44
C THR A 104 -23.30 -34.35 -16.04
N VAL A 105 -23.05 -33.04 -16.04
CA VAL A 105 -23.90 -32.05 -16.70
C VAL A 105 -23.24 -31.71 -18.04
N HIS A 106 -23.84 -32.18 -19.13
CA HIS A 106 -23.43 -31.81 -20.48
C HIS A 106 -24.14 -30.52 -20.88
N VAL A 107 -23.36 -29.53 -21.29
CA VAL A 107 -23.83 -28.20 -21.65
C VAL A 107 -23.44 -27.92 -23.09
N ASP A 108 -24.44 -27.69 -23.94
CA ASP A 108 -24.26 -26.99 -25.20
C ASP A 108 -24.86 -25.58 -25.03
N LYS A 109 -23.99 -24.58 -25.06
CA LYS A 109 -24.37 -23.18 -24.84
C LYS A 109 -25.28 -22.64 -25.96
N GLY A 110 -25.20 -23.21 -27.16
CA GLY A 110 -25.95 -22.72 -28.33
C GLY A 110 -25.57 -21.30 -28.73
N GLU A 111 -26.45 -20.64 -29.49
CA GLU A 111 -26.25 -19.27 -29.92
C GLU A 111 -26.54 -18.27 -28.77
N PRO A 112 -25.61 -17.32 -28.50
CA PRO A 112 -25.84 -16.29 -27.49
C PRO A 112 -26.86 -15.27 -27.99
N VAL A 113 -27.61 -14.70 -27.05
CA VAL A 113 -28.42 -13.51 -27.28
C VAL A 113 -27.50 -12.34 -27.60
N ARG A 114 -27.78 -11.63 -28.70
CA ARG A 114 -27.05 -10.44 -29.13
C ARG A 114 -27.92 -9.19 -29.04
N VAL A 115 -27.30 -8.06 -28.76
CA VAL A 115 -28.00 -6.77 -28.71
C VAL A 115 -28.45 -6.40 -30.12
N ARG A 116 -29.76 -6.26 -30.31
CA ARG A 116 -30.38 -5.81 -31.56
C ARG A 116 -30.58 -4.30 -31.52
N THR A 117 -31.34 -3.82 -30.54
CA THR A 117 -31.62 -2.39 -30.36
C THR A 117 -30.82 -1.83 -29.19
N PHE A 118 -30.20 -0.67 -29.40
CA PHE A 118 -29.39 0.02 -28.40
C PHE A 118 -29.83 1.48 -28.31
N HIS A 119 -30.66 1.78 -27.31
CA HIS A 119 -31.06 3.14 -26.98
C HIS A 119 -30.54 3.46 -25.58
N VAL A 120 -29.38 4.11 -25.53
CA VAL A 120 -28.76 4.58 -24.30
C VAL A 120 -28.46 6.05 -24.41
N GLY A 121 -28.96 6.86 -23.48
CA GLY A 121 -28.81 8.31 -23.54
C GLY A 121 -29.07 9.00 -22.21
N ILE A 122 -28.63 10.25 -22.11
CA ILE A 122 -28.87 11.12 -20.96
C ILE A 122 -29.53 12.38 -21.49
N THR A 123 -30.56 12.85 -20.78
CA THR A 123 -31.26 14.10 -21.07
C THR A 123 -31.00 15.12 -19.97
N GLY A 124 -31.17 16.40 -20.29
CA GLY A 124 -30.89 17.52 -19.38
C GLY A 124 -29.44 18.01 -19.46
N PRO A 125 -29.00 18.86 -18.50
CA PRO A 125 -27.70 19.53 -18.53
C PRO A 125 -26.48 18.60 -18.62
N ALA A 126 -26.61 17.32 -18.23
CA ALA A 126 -25.53 16.35 -18.35
C ALA A 126 -25.26 15.87 -19.78
N GLU A 127 -26.15 16.15 -20.74
CA GLU A 127 -25.97 15.79 -22.16
C GLU A 127 -24.71 16.44 -22.75
N ASP A 128 -24.42 17.68 -22.35
CA ASP A 128 -23.23 18.44 -22.76
C ASP A 128 -21.97 18.09 -21.93
N ASP A 129 -22.08 17.20 -20.95
CA ASP A 129 -20.94 16.83 -20.11
C ASP A 129 -20.01 15.86 -20.84
N ARG A 130 -18.84 16.37 -21.22
CA ARG A 130 -17.81 15.61 -21.96
C ARG A 130 -17.53 14.23 -21.37
N TYR A 131 -17.44 14.12 -20.04
CA TYR A 131 -17.06 12.86 -19.37
C TYR A 131 -18.19 11.84 -19.34
N LEU A 132 -19.44 12.29 -19.28
CA LEU A 132 -20.61 11.42 -19.41
C LEU A 132 -20.81 11.01 -20.87
N GLY A 133 -20.54 11.92 -21.82
CA GLY A 133 -20.51 11.59 -23.24
C GLY A 133 -19.46 10.52 -23.58
N ASP A 134 -18.28 10.57 -22.95
CA ASP A 134 -17.26 9.51 -23.07
C ASP A 134 -17.76 8.17 -22.51
N ASP A 135 -18.40 8.17 -21.33
CA ASP A 135 -18.94 6.94 -20.74
C ASP A 135 -20.09 6.34 -21.57
N LEU A 136 -20.97 7.17 -22.11
CA LEU A 136 -22.03 6.74 -23.04
C LEU A 136 -21.44 6.11 -24.30
N ARG A 137 -20.40 6.72 -24.89
CA ARG A 137 -19.70 6.14 -26.05
C ARG A 137 -19.02 4.81 -25.71
N ASN A 138 -18.54 4.66 -24.48
CA ASN A 138 -17.87 3.47 -24.00
C ASN A 138 -18.83 2.42 -23.41
N PHE A 139 -20.12 2.72 -23.29
CA PHE A 139 -21.12 1.78 -22.80
C PHE A 139 -21.08 0.47 -23.59
N ARG A 140 -21.20 -0.63 -22.86
CA ARG A 140 -21.27 -1.99 -23.39
C ARG A 140 -22.37 -2.77 -22.67
N PRO A 141 -23.02 -3.74 -23.34
CA PRO A 141 -22.84 -4.14 -24.73
C PRO A 141 -23.50 -3.18 -25.75
N LYS A 142 -22.97 -3.14 -26.98
CA LYS A 142 -23.50 -2.40 -28.14
C LYS A 142 -24.21 -3.33 -29.13
N THR A 143 -24.96 -2.75 -30.07
CA THR A 143 -25.59 -3.50 -31.17
C THR A 143 -24.62 -4.49 -31.83
N GLY A 144 -25.02 -5.75 -31.92
CA GLY A 144 -24.27 -6.88 -32.48
C GLY A 144 -23.43 -7.67 -31.46
N GLU A 145 -23.11 -7.09 -30.31
CA GLU A 145 -22.35 -7.76 -29.24
C GLU A 145 -23.25 -8.71 -28.45
N VAL A 146 -22.63 -9.69 -27.76
CA VAL A 146 -23.34 -10.60 -26.87
C VAL A 146 -23.90 -9.82 -25.68
N PHE A 147 -25.15 -10.12 -25.31
CA PHE A 147 -25.78 -9.51 -24.14
C PHE A 147 -25.27 -10.18 -22.85
N ASP A 148 -24.18 -9.65 -22.31
CA ASP A 148 -23.64 -10.01 -21.01
C ASP A 148 -24.15 -9.06 -19.91
N HIS A 149 -24.75 -9.64 -18.86
CA HIS A 149 -25.39 -8.88 -17.77
C HIS A 149 -24.37 -8.13 -16.94
N THR A 150 -23.21 -8.76 -16.67
CA THR A 150 -22.15 -8.15 -15.87
C THR A 150 -21.64 -6.88 -16.54
N THR A 151 -21.43 -6.95 -17.86
CA THR A 151 -20.98 -5.85 -18.71
C THR A 151 -22.02 -4.73 -18.76
N TYR A 152 -23.31 -5.09 -18.97
CA TYR A 152 -24.42 -4.14 -18.97
C TYR A 152 -24.56 -3.42 -17.63
N GLU A 153 -24.60 -4.17 -16.52
CA GLU A 153 -24.73 -3.62 -15.17
C GLU A 153 -23.52 -2.74 -14.80
N THR A 154 -22.30 -3.15 -15.16
CA THR A 154 -21.08 -2.36 -14.95
C THR A 154 -21.15 -1.02 -15.69
N SER A 155 -21.59 -1.02 -16.95
CA SER A 155 -21.71 0.20 -17.75
C SER A 155 -22.80 1.13 -17.19
N LYS A 156 -23.96 0.58 -16.81
CA LYS A 156 -25.05 1.34 -16.17
C LYS A 156 -24.62 1.97 -14.84
N VAL A 157 -23.93 1.21 -13.99
CA VAL A 157 -23.41 1.70 -12.70
C VAL A 157 -22.34 2.77 -12.92
N THR A 158 -21.47 2.61 -13.92
CA THR A 158 -20.44 3.62 -14.24
C THR A 158 -21.06 4.98 -14.54
N ILE A 159 -22.10 5.02 -15.39
CA ILE A 159 -22.81 6.27 -15.72
C ILE A 159 -23.53 6.83 -14.49
N THR A 160 -24.27 5.98 -13.76
CA THR A 160 -25.04 6.40 -12.58
C THR A 160 -24.11 6.99 -11.51
N ARG A 161 -22.96 6.36 -11.28
CA ARG A 161 -21.95 6.86 -10.35
C ARG A 161 -21.34 8.17 -10.83
N ARG A 162 -21.02 8.29 -12.13
CA ARG A 162 -20.48 9.55 -12.68
C ARG A 162 -21.47 10.72 -12.60
N LEU A 163 -22.77 10.46 -12.75
CA LEU A 163 -23.80 11.47 -12.52
C LEU A 163 -23.71 12.01 -11.07
N ALA A 164 -23.71 11.11 -10.08
CA ALA A 164 -23.57 11.49 -8.67
C ALA A 164 -22.22 12.18 -8.36
N GLU A 165 -21.10 11.63 -8.85
CA GLU A 165 -19.75 12.18 -8.69
C GLU A 165 -19.66 13.65 -9.13
N ARG A 166 -20.46 14.04 -10.14
CA ARG A 166 -20.43 15.36 -10.79
C ARG A 166 -21.56 16.30 -10.35
N GLY A 167 -22.36 15.86 -9.37
CA GLY A 167 -23.38 16.67 -8.73
C GLY A 167 -24.76 16.61 -9.38
N TYR A 168 -25.08 15.58 -10.14
CA TYR A 168 -26.43 15.34 -10.66
C TYR A 168 -27.20 14.45 -9.67
N PHE A 169 -27.53 14.98 -8.48
CA PHE A 169 -28.15 14.21 -7.40
C PHE A 169 -29.60 13.83 -7.67
N ASP A 170 -30.28 14.62 -8.49
CA ASP A 170 -31.67 14.38 -8.89
C ASP A 170 -31.77 13.43 -10.09
N ALA A 171 -30.65 12.85 -10.53
CA ALA A 171 -30.62 12.00 -11.71
C ALA A 171 -31.42 10.72 -11.47
N ASP A 172 -32.38 10.45 -12.35
CA ASP A 172 -33.22 9.26 -12.30
C ASP A 172 -33.43 8.66 -13.70
N PHE A 173 -33.87 7.41 -13.74
CA PHE A 173 -34.13 6.70 -14.99
C PHE A 173 -35.45 7.15 -15.62
N THR A 174 -35.38 7.70 -16.83
CA THR A 174 -36.56 7.89 -17.68
C THR A 174 -36.97 6.59 -18.35
N GLN A 175 -36.00 5.74 -18.71
CA GLN A 175 -36.22 4.36 -19.15
C GLN A 175 -35.20 3.45 -18.48
N ARG A 176 -35.67 2.27 -18.04
CA ARG A 176 -34.82 1.24 -17.42
C ARG A 176 -35.34 -0.13 -17.79
N LYS A 177 -35.18 -0.50 -19.07
CA LYS A 177 -35.73 -1.73 -19.61
C LYS A 177 -34.71 -2.46 -20.46
N VAL A 178 -34.65 -3.78 -20.26
CA VAL A 178 -34.00 -4.69 -21.19
C VAL A 178 -34.98 -5.81 -21.50
N GLU A 179 -35.27 -6.01 -22.77
CA GLU A 179 -36.12 -7.11 -23.25
C GLU A 179 -35.27 -8.16 -23.94
N VAL A 180 -35.49 -9.43 -23.60
CA VAL A 180 -34.78 -10.55 -24.23
C VAL A 180 -35.77 -11.46 -24.93
N THR A 181 -35.67 -11.50 -26.26
CA THR A 181 -36.49 -12.34 -27.13
C THR A 181 -35.74 -13.65 -27.43
N ARG A 182 -36.01 -14.68 -26.61
CA ARG A 182 -35.31 -15.97 -26.65
C ARG A 182 -35.38 -16.66 -28.02
N ALA A 183 -36.51 -16.57 -28.72
CA ALA A 183 -36.71 -17.22 -30.01
C ALA A 183 -35.88 -16.60 -31.15
N GLU A 184 -35.46 -15.35 -30.99
CA GLU A 184 -34.70 -14.60 -32.01
C GLU A 184 -33.24 -14.38 -31.60
N HIS A 185 -32.82 -14.92 -30.44
CA HIS A 185 -31.53 -14.66 -29.83
C HIS A 185 -31.19 -13.16 -29.78
N ALA A 186 -32.18 -12.32 -29.45
CA ALA A 186 -32.08 -10.87 -29.50
C ALA A 186 -32.36 -10.21 -28.14
N ALA A 187 -31.59 -9.17 -27.82
CA ALA A 187 -31.83 -8.28 -26.68
C ALA A 187 -32.03 -6.84 -27.15
N ASP A 188 -33.02 -6.15 -26.59
CA ASP A 188 -33.29 -4.74 -26.86
C ASP A 188 -33.09 -3.94 -25.57
N ILE A 189 -32.14 -3.01 -25.60
CA ILE A 189 -31.76 -2.17 -24.45
C ILE A 189 -32.39 -0.78 -24.64
N ASP A 190 -33.22 -0.37 -23.68
CA ASP A 190 -33.78 0.96 -23.56
C ASP A 190 -33.49 1.52 -22.17
N LEU A 191 -32.46 2.35 -22.10
CA LEU A 191 -31.88 2.87 -20.86
C LEU A 191 -31.59 4.35 -21.01
N SER A 192 -32.37 5.18 -20.36
CA SER A 192 -32.15 6.63 -20.38
C SER A 192 -32.25 7.24 -19.00
N TRP A 193 -31.46 8.28 -18.78
CA TRP A 193 -31.48 9.08 -17.56
C TRP A 193 -32.00 10.48 -17.87
N ASP A 194 -32.79 11.04 -16.95
CA ASP A 194 -32.88 12.49 -16.78
C ASP A 194 -31.84 12.87 -15.74
N SER A 195 -30.94 13.78 -16.10
CA SER A 195 -29.88 14.23 -15.19
C SER A 195 -30.36 15.21 -14.13
N GLY A 196 -31.56 15.78 -14.28
CA GLY A 196 -32.04 16.85 -13.41
C GLY A 196 -31.13 18.08 -13.46
N ARG A 197 -30.99 18.79 -12.35
CA ARG A 197 -30.06 19.94 -12.28
C ARG A 197 -28.68 19.49 -11.84
N ARG A 198 -27.66 20.23 -12.26
CA ARG A 198 -26.32 20.12 -11.70
C ARG A 198 -26.19 20.99 -10.45
N TYR A 199 -25.74 20.40 -9.35
CA TYR A 199 -25.50 21.09 -8.09
C TYR A 199 -24.07 21.65 -8.00
N ASN A 200 -23.92 22.63 -7.11
CA ASN A 200 -22.66 23.30 -6.79
C ASN A 200 -22.18 22.92 -5.39
N MET A 201 -20.91 23.14 -5.12
CA MET A 201 -20.33 23.05 -3.78
C MET A 201 -20.84 24.23 -2.94
N GLY A 202 -21.43 23.93 -1.78
CA GLY A 202 -21.84 24.94 -0.80
C GLY A 202 -20.86 25.11 0.36
N ALA A 203 -21.31 25.85 1.37
CA ALA A 203 -20.60 26.05 2.62
C ALA A 203 -20.32 24.75 3.37
N ILE A 204 -19.20 24.73 4.09
CA ILE A 204 -18.76 23.58 4.89
C ILE A 204 -18.97 23.87 6.36
N ARG A 205 -19.50 22.87 7.08
CA ARG A 205 -19.74 22.94 8.51
C ARG A 205 -18.90 21.88 9.22
N PHE A 206 -17.84 22.32 9.90
CA PHE A 206 -17.02 21.43 10.72
C PHE A 206 -17.65 21.27 12.11
N HIS A 207 -18.18 20.08 12.39
CA HIS A 207 -18.78 19.75 13.70
C HIS A 207 -17.69 19.26 14.67
N GLN A 208 -17.03 20.23 15.31
CA GLN A 208 -16.02 20.00 16.35
C GLN A 208 -15.81 21.25 17.22
N ASP A 209 -15.37 21.08 18.47
CA ASP A 209 -15.19 22.17 19.44
C ASP A 209 -13.74 22.30 19.99
N TYR A 210 -12.79 21.52 19.47
CA TYR A 210 -11.47 21.34 20.09
C TYR A 210 -10.29 21.95 19.30
N PHE A 211 -10.46 22.29 18.03
CA PHE A 211 -9.50 23.01 17.20
C PHE A 211 -10.09 24.31 16.66
N ASN A 212 -9.21 25.25 16.35
CA ASN A 212 -9.61 26.51 15.72
C ASN A 212 -9.98 26.27 14.25
N GLN A 213 -11.07 26.88 13.79
CA GLN A 213 -11.58 26.70 12.42
C GLN A 213 -10.56 27.07 11.33
N ALA A 214 -9.74 28.08 11.60
CA ALA A 214 -8.65 28.52 10.72
C ALA A 214 -7.59 27.44 10.41
N LEU A 215 -7.59 26.31 11.12
CA LEU A 215 -6.78 25.13 10.82
C LEU A 215 -7.30 24.38 9.58
N PHE A 216 -8.60 24.40 9.35
CA PHE A 216 -9.29 23.61 8.33
C PHE A 216 -9.57 24.39 7.05
N ASP A 217 -9.76 25.71 7.14
CA ASP A 217 -10.06 26.55 5.97
C ASP A 217 -9.06 26.34 4.81
N PRO A 218 -7.73 26.23 5.03
CA PRO A 218 -6.80 25.98 3.94
C PRO A 218 -6.89 24.59 3.29
N LEU A 219 -7.57 23.64 3.95
CA LEU A 219 -7.75 22.27 3.44
C LEU A 219 -8.96 22.16 2.50
N VAL A 220 -9.75 23.23 2.40
CA VAL A 220 -10.92 23.31 1.54
C VAL A 220 -10.46 23.72 0.14
N TYR A 221 -10.43 22.76 -0.77
CA TYR A 221 -9.88 22.92 -2.12
C TYR A 221 -10.94 23.35 -3.16
N TRP A 222 -11.95 24.10 -2.74
CA TRP A 222 -12.97 24.61 -3.64
C TRP A 222 -13.54 25.94 -3.15
N ASP A 223 -13.99 26.72 -4.11
CA ASP A 223 -14.79 27.91 -3.85
C ASP A 223 -16.28 27.53 -3.79
N GLU A 224 -17.02 28.16 -2.89
CA GLU A 224 -18.48 28.07 -2.84
C GLU A 224 -19.10 28.54 -4.16
N GLY A 225 -20.11 27.83 -4.65
CA GLY A 225 -20.72 28.06 -5.95
C GLY A 225 -20.01 27.37 -7.12
N SER A 226 -18.80 26.83 -6.94
CA SER A 226 -18.15 26.01 -7.97
C SER A 226 -18.90 24.69 -8.17
N TYR A 227 -18.88 24.11 -9.38
CA TYR A 227 -19.57 22.84 -9.63
C TYR A 227 -19.19 21.76 -8.62
N TYR A 228 -20.20 21.00 -8.18
CA TYR A 228 -19.99 19.88 -7.30
C TYR A 228 -19.10 18.83 -7.96
N HIS A 229 -18.18 18.28 -7.17
CA HIS A 229 -17.35 17.17 -7.58
C HIS A 229 -16.90 16.35 -6.37
N GLU A 230 -17.23 15.06 -6.33
CA GLU A 230 -16.93 14.17 -5.20
C GLU A 230 -15.42 14.11 -4.89
N GLY A 231 -14.57 14.11 -5.92
CA GLY A 231 -13.10 14.17 -5.74
C GLY A 231 -12.58 15.36 -4.91
N LYS A 232 -13.33 16.47 -4.79
CA LYS A 232 -12.99 17.58 -3.87
C LYS A 232 -13.18 17.15 -2.40
N LEU A 233 -14.25 16.41 -2.11
CA LEU A 233 -14.54 15.85 -0.79
C LEU A 233 -13.54 14.76 -0.41
N ASP A 234 -13.16 13.91 -1.38
CA ASP A 234 -12.14 12.87 -1.14
C ASP A 234 -10.78 13.49 -0.80
N ARG A 235 -10.38 14.55 -1.50
CA ARG A 235 -9.17 15.30 -1.16
C ARG A 235 -9.24 15.88 0.25
N LEU A 236 -10.36 16.48 0.63
CA LEU A 236 -10.56 16.97 2.01
C LEU A 236 -10.47 15.82 3.02
N ARG A 237 -11.10 14.68 2.74
CA ARG A 237 -11.02 13.48 3.59
C ARG A 237 -9.58 13.02 3.76
N GLU A 238 -8.82 12.92 2.67
CA GLU A 238 -7.41 12.53 2.70
C GLU A 238 -6.57 13.50 3.55
N SER A 239 -6.75 14.81 3.36
CA SER A 239 -6.07 15.84 4.16
C SER A 239 -6.40 15.71 5.65
N LEU A 240 -7.68 15.54 6.01
CA LEU A 240 -8.12 15.38 7.41
C LEU A 240 -7.58 14.09 8.04
N VAL A 241 -7.50 13.00 7.28
CA VAL A 241 -6.89 11.73 7.74
C VAL A 241 -5.39 11.89 7.94
N LYS A 242 -4.68 12.53 6.99
CA LYS A 242 -3.23 12.82 7.10
C LYS A 242 -2.88 13.68 8.32
N LEU A 243 -3.79 14.55 8.77
CA LEU A 243 -3.60 15.30 10.01
C LEU A 243 -3.50 14.41 11.24
N ASP A 244 -4.04 13.19 11.21
CA ASP A 244 -3.97 12.22 12.30
C ASP A 244 -4.55 12.77 13.63
N TYR A 245 -5.42 13.78 13.58
CA TYR A 245 -6.08 14.34 14.77
C TYR A 245 -7.36 13.58 15.15
N PHE A 246 -7.92 12.84 14.20
CA PHE A 246 -9.27 12.28 14.27
C PHE A 246 -9.22 10.76 14.14
N SER A 247 -10.05 10.07 14.91
CA SER A 247 -10.27 8.62 14.76
C SER A 247 -11.38 8.32 13.75
N THR A 248 -12.25 9.30 13.49
CA THR A 248 -13.35 9.20 12.54
C THR A 248 -13.47 10.53 11.81
N VAL A 249 -13.52 10.46 10.49
CA VAL A 249 -13.78 11.58 9.58
C VAL A 249 -14.96 11.19 8.73
N ASP A 250 -16.10 11.82 8.98
CA ASP A 250 -17.34 11.58 8.26
C ASP A 250 -17.73 12.89 7.53
N ILE A 251 -17.82 12.81 6.21
CA ILE A 251 -18.10 13.94 5.32
C ILE A 251 -19.38 13.62 4.59
N GLN A 252 -20.42 14.41 4.85
CA GLN A 252 -21.75 14.21 4.31
C GLN A 252 -22.18 15.43 3.50
N PRO A 253 -22.22 15.35 2.16
CA PRO A 253 -22.96 16.34 1.38
C PRO A 253 -24.46 16.21 1.70
N LYS A 254 -25.18 17.35 1.75
CA LYS A 254 -26.63 17.41 2.04
C LYS A 254 -27.40 18.00 0.85
N PRO A 255 -27.57 17.28 -0.27
CA PRO A 255 -28.31 17.79 -1.44
C PRO A 255 -29.72 18.28 -1.09
N GLU A 256 -30.37 17.65 -0.11
CA GLU A 256 -31.68 18.02 0.41
C GLU A 256 -31.72 19.39 1.12
N GLU A 257 -30.57 19.91 1.55
CA GLU A 257 -30.40 21.24 2.15
C GLU A 257 -29.80 22.25 1.17
N ALA A 258 -29.78 21.95 -0.13
CA ALA A 258 -29.25 22.88 -1.13
C ALA A 258 -30.02 24.22 -1.11
N ASP A 259 -29.28 25.32 -1.24
CA ASP A 259 -29.89 26.65 -1.32
C ASP A 259 -30.60 26.90 -2.67
N ALA A 260 -31.17 28.10 -2.83
CA ALA A 260 -31.88 28.48 -4.07
C ALA A 260 -30.99 28.39 -5.32
N ASP A 261 -29.68 28.63 -5.17
CA ASP A 261 -28.69 28.58 -6.25
C ASP A 261 -28.18 27.14 -6.52
N GLY A 262 -28.59 26.17 -5.69
CA GLY A 262 -28.19 24.76 -5.80
C GLY A 262 -26.83 24.47 -5.18
N ASN A 263 -26.38 25.30 -4.22
CA ASN A 263 -25.17 25.06 -3.47
C ASN A 263 -25.46 24.06 -2.35
N VAL A 264 -24.79 22.91 -2.40
CA VAL A 264 -24.99 21.80 -1.47
C VAL A 264 -24.08 21.98 -0.25
N PRO A 265 -24.63 22.22 0.96
CA PRO A 265 -23.81 22.29 2.16
C PRO A 265 -23.18 20.93 2.47
N VAL A 266 -22.01 20.97 3.10
CA VAL A 266 -21.24 19.77 3.46
C VAL A 266 -20.98 19.77 4.95
N ASP A 267 -21.53 18.77 5.64
CA ASP A 267 -21.30 18.55 7.06
C ASP A 267 -20.09 17.64 7.26
N VAL A 268 -19.15 18.08 8.10
CA VAL A 268 -17.92 17.35 8.41
C VAL A 268 -17.91 17.02 9.90
N ASN A 269 -18.28 15.77 10.22
CA ASN A 269 -18.31 15.24 11.57
C ASN A 269 -16.95 14.65 11.94
N LEU A 270 -16.34 15.19 12.99
CA LEU A 270 -14.97 14.86 13.38
C LEU A 270 -14.89 14.33 14.81
N THR A 271 -14.50 13.07 14.95
CA THR A 271 -14.26 12.46 16.26
C THR A 271 -12.78 12.51 16.61
N ARG A 272 -12.45 13.16 17.72
CA ARG A 272 -11.05 13.38 18.14
C ARG A 272 -10.36 12.06 18.54
N ALA A 273 -9.17 11.81 17.98
CA ALA A 273 -8.33 10.69 18.36
C ALA A 273 -7.69 10.88 19.76
N LYS A 274 -7.25 9.77 20.36
CA LYS A 274 -6.45 9.81 21.61
C LYS A 274 -5.19 10.65 21.40
N ARG A 275 -4.96 11.63 22.27
CA ARG A 275 -3.91 12.65 22.09
C ARG A 275 -2.48 12.10 21.96
N SER A 276 -2.17 11.01 22.66
CA SER A 276 -0.81 10.47 22.75
C SER A 276 -0.71 9.10 22.11
N ILE A 277 0.36 8.89 21.35
CA ILE A 277 0.83 7.58 20.92
C ILE A 277 2.12 7.29 21.69
N TYR A 278 2.18 6.12 22.31
CA TYR A 278 3.38 5.64 22.99
C TYR A 278 3.93 4.48 22.16
N THR A 279 5.22 4.55 21.83
CA THR A 279 5.90 3.51 21.07
C THR A 279 7.03 2.94 21.92
N SER A 280 7.15 1.63 21.95
CA SER A 280 8.25 0.93 22.59
C SER A 280 8.73 -0.19 21.68
N GLY A 281 10.04 -0.31 21.51
CA GLY A 281 10.66 -1.37 20.73
C GLY A 281 12.00 -1.78 21.32
N ILE A 282 12.42 -3.00 21.02
CA ILE A 282 13.77 -3.47 21.27
C ILE A 282 14.54 -3.46 19.95
N SER A 283 15.83 -3.15 20.02
CA SER A 283 16.71 -3.13 18.85
C SER A 283 17.99 -3.91 19.15
N TYR A 284 18.57 -4.50 18.11
CA TYR A 284 19.89 -5.08 18.16
C TYR A 284 20.57 -4.80 16.82
N GLY A 285 21.79 -4.31 16.89
CA GLY A 285 22.65 -4.14 15.72
C GLY A 285 24.07 -4.54 16.07
N SER A 286 24.81 -5.09 15.11
CA SER A 286 26.23 -5.42 15.28
C SER A 286 27.04 -4.23 15.82
N GLU A 287 26.65 -3.02 15.40
CA GLU A 287 27.37 -1.78 15.70
C GLU A 287 26.89 -1.06 16.96
N SER A 288 25.58 -0.97 17.14
CA SER A 288 25.00 -0.24 18.28
C SER A 288 24.91 -1.11 19.53
N GLY A 289 25.02 -2.43 19.36
CA GLY A 289 24.66 -3.41 20.37
C GLY A 289 23.15 -3.50 20.57
N ALA A 290 22.76 -4.13 21.69
CA ALA A 290 21.37 -4.21 22.12
C ALA A 290 20.87 -2.83 22.61
N GLY A 291 19.59 -2.54 22.38
CA GLY A 291 18.99 -1.28 22.78
C GLY A 291 17.48 -1.32 22.89
N VAL A 292 16.94 -0.20 23.37
CA VAL A 292 15.51 0.06 23.47
C VAL A 292 15.18 1.38 22.77
N ARG A 293 14.04 1.41 22.10
CA ARG A 293 13.46 2.59 21.48
C ARG A 293 12.18 2.95 22.19
N LEU A 294 12.09 4.17 22.69
CA LEU A 294 10.91 4.73 23.33
C LEU A 294 10.46 5.97 22.57
N GLY A 295 9.17 6.11 22.35
CA GLY A 295 8.58 7.21 21.59
C GLY A 295 7.31 7.74 22.26
N VAL A 296 7.14 9.05 22.23
CA VAL A 296 5.91 9.73 22.62
C VAL A 296 5.56 10.75 21.54
N ASP A 297 4.47 10.48 20.82
CA ASP A 297 3.90 11.41 19.86
C ASP A 297 2.62 12.02 20.41
N ARG A 298 2.61 13.35 20.52
CA ARG A 298 1.41 14.13 20.76
C ARG A 298 0.82 14.53 19.42
N ARG A 299 -0.29 13.88 19.04
CA ARG A 299 -1.08 14.21 17.84
C ARG A 299 -1.43 15.69 17.80
N TYR A 300 -1.66 16.31 18.95
CA TYR A 300 -1.81 17.75 19.09
C TYR A 300 -1.37 18.23 20.48
N VAL A 301 -0.85 19.45 20.57
CA VAL A 301 -0.48 20.11 21.83
C VAL A 301 -1.35 21.32 22.18
N ASN A 302 -2.02 21.91 21.20
CA ASN A 302 -2.88 23.09 21.35
C ASN A 302 -4.03 23.07 20.33
N THR A 303 -4.92 24.05 20.41
CA THR A 303 -6.08 24.21 19.51
C THR A 303 -5.69 24.64 18.08
N ARG A 304 -4.42 25.01 17.84
CA ARG A 304 -3.89 25.34 16.51
C ARG A 304 -3.35 24.11 15.76
N GLY A 305 -3.48 22.91 16.31
CA GLY A 305 -3.01 21.67 15.68
C GLY A 305 -1.49 21.48 15.72
N HIS A 306 -0.76 22.17 16.59
CA HIS A 306 0.69 21.94 16.68
C HIS A 306 0.96 20.53 17.21
N LYS A 307 2.03 19.87 16.75
CA LYS A 307 2.42 18.51 17.15
C LYS A 307 3.75 18.52 17.92
N LEU A 308 3.93 17.55 18.79
CA LEU A 308 5.20 17.31 19.49
C LEU A 308 5.53 15.82 19.43
N SER A 309 6.71 15.49 18.95
CA SER A 309 7.24 14.12 18.93
C SER A 309 8.53 14.08 19.74
N THR A 310 8.71 13.04 20.54
CA THR A 310 9.98 12.76 21.24
C THR A 310 10.30 11.29 21.13
N GLN A 311 11.49 11.00 20.62
CA GLN A 311 11.99 9.64 20.43
C GLN A 311 13.36 9.50 21.08
N LEU A 312 13.49 8.49 21.94
CA LEU A 312 14.74 8.06 22.57
C LEU A 312 15.12 6.70 21.98
N ASP A 313 16.30 6.61 21.39
CA ASP A 313 16.96 5.36 21.03
C ASP A 313 18.16 5.19 21.98
N TYR A 314 18.10 4.20 22.86
CA TYR A 314 19.13 3.93 23.87
C TYR A 314 19.70 2.53 23.64
N ALA A 315 20.86 2.47 23.00
CA ALA A 315 21.62 1.24 22.77
C ALA A 315 22.98 1.29 23.50
N GLN A 316 23.64 0.13 23.61
CA GLN A 316 24.90 -0.02 24.33
C GLN A 316 25.99 0.97 23.87
N LYS A 317 26.21 1.08 22.56
CA LYS A 317 27.25 1.94 21.96
C LYS A 317 26.70 3.25 21.37
N ARG A 318 25.38 3.46 21.36
CA ARG A 318 24.73 4.60 20.69
C ARG A 318 23.48 5.07 21.42
N LYS A 319 23.37 6.37 21.66
CA LYS A 319 22.21 7.00 22.29
C LYS A 319 21.78 8.21 21.46
N SER A 320 20.48 8.31 21.18
CA SER A 320 19.93 9.40 20.38
C SER A 320 18.60 9.85 20.97
N LEU A 321 18.50 11.13 21.33
CA LEU A 321 17.24 11.78 21.71
C LEU A 321 16.87 12.78 20.62
N ILE A 322 15.70 12.61 20.03
CA ILE A 322 15.15 13.53 19.03
C ILE A 322 13.83 14.07 19.56
N THR A 323 13.72 15.38 19.67
CA THR A 323 12.48 16.08 19.98
C THR A 323 12.14 17.01 18.84
N SER A 324 10.93 16.92 18.30
CA SER A 324 10.47 17.79 17.20
C SER A 324 9.11 18.41 17.51
N TYR A 325 9.01 19.72 17.26
CA TYR A 325 7.79 20.50 17.35
C TYR A 325 7.37 20.91 15.95
N ARG A 326 6.16 20.54 15.54
CA ARG A 326 5.65 20.81 14.19
C ARG A 326 4.44 21.74 14.24
N VAL A 327 4.44 22.73 13.37
CA VAL A 327 3.35 23.70 13.19
C VAL A 327 2.78 23.52 11.78
N PRO A 328 1.45 23.29 11.64
CA PRO A 328 0.80 23.17 10.34
C PRO A 328 1.00 24.44 9.48
N ALA A 329 1.30 24.28 8.18
CA ALA A 329 1.67 25.38 7.30
C ALA A 329 0.99 25.36 5.91
N PHE A 330 -0.33 25.13 5.87
CA PHE A 330 -1.10 24.81 4.65
C PHE A 330 -1.47 25.99 3.73
N ARG A 331 -1.13 27.25 4.08
CA ARG A 331 -1.65 28.43 3.34
C ARG A 331 -1.19 28.55 1.88
N TRP A 332 0.02 28.07 1.56
CA TRP A 332 0.65 28.26 0.24
C TRP A 332 1.22 26.97 -0.36
N LEU A 333 1.55 26.01 0.49
CA LEU A 333 2.08 24.71 0.10
C LEU A 333 1.85 23.75 1.27
N ASP A 334 1.17 22.63 1.06
CA ASP A 334 0.87 21.71 2.16
C ASP A 334 2.15 21.20 2.83
N GLY A 335 2.23 21.32 4.14
CA GLY A 335 3.45 20.96 4.87
C GLY A 335 3.54 21.56 6.26
N TRP A 336 4.77 21.66 6.78
CA TRP A 336 5.02 21.94 8.19
C TRP A 336 6.20 22.88 8.40
N TYR A 337 6.07 23.80 9.37
CA TYR A 337 7.24 24.36 10.03
C TYR A 337 7.67 23.42 11.14
N THR A 338 8.95 23.07 11.20
CA THR A 338 9.48 22.15 12.20
C THR A 338 10.66 22.77 12.94
N ALA A 339 10.63 22.70 14.26
CA ALA A 339 11.80 22.94 15.10
C ALA A 339 12.19 21.61 15.76
N SER A 340 13.43 21.16 15.57
CA SER A 340 13.89 19.91 16.15
C SER A 340 15.22 20.05 16.87
N LEU A 341 15.34 19.33 17.97
CA LEU A 341 16.56 19.11 18.74
C LEU A 341 16.96 17.65 18.60
N ARG A 342 18.23 17.39 18.29
CA ARG A 342 18.85 16.07 18.34
C ARG A 342 20.06 16.11 19.26
N ALA A 343 20.06 15.27 20.28
CA ALA A 343 21.23 14.98 21.09
C ALA A 343 21.69 13.55 20.77
N TYR A 344 22.96 13.40 20.41
CA TYR A 344 23.53 12.13 19.96
C TYR A 344 24.83 11.85 20.70
N ASP A 345 25.01 10.61 21.14
CA ASP A 345 26.20 10.09 21.80
C ASP A 345 26.52 8.73 21.18
N GLU A 346 27.76 8.56 20.75
CA GLU A 346 28.29 7.33 20.17
C GLU A 346 29.64 7.03 20.85
N GLN A 347 29.71 5.86 21.47
CA GLN A 347 30.86 5.40 22.23
C GLN A 347 31.20 3.99 21.74
N THR A 348 32.19 3.91 20.86
CA THR A 348 32.74 2.66 20.37
C THR A 348 34.16 2.47 20.90
N ASP A 349 34.79 1.37 20.48
CA ASP A 349 36.15 1.02 20.87
C ASP A 349 37.19 1.98 20.24
N TYR A 350 36.79 2.76 19.22
CA TYR A 350 37.69 3.66 18.49
C TYR A 350 37.22 5.11 18.38
N ILE A 351 35.94 5.41 18.60
CA ILE A 351 35.42 6.78 18.53
C ILE A 351 34.55 7.08 19.75
N ASP A 352 34.76 8.27 20.32
CA ASP A 352 33.90 8.88 21.32
C ASP A 352 33.40 10.21 20.75
N LEU A 353 32.13 10.23 20.35
CA LEU A 353 31.47 11.34 19.67
C LEU A 353 30.23 11.75 20.43
N ARG A 354 30.08 13.07 20.64
CA ARG A 354 28.82 13.66 21.11
C ARG A 354 28.47 14.87 20.28
N ASN A 355 27.22 14.95 19.85
CA ASN A 355 26.73 16.15 19.18
C ASN A 355 25.35 16.59 19.66
N LEU A 356 25.12 17.89 19.48
CA LEU A 356 23.85 18.56 19.65
C LEU A 356 23.52 19.29 18.36
N LYS A 357 22.38 18.96 17.76
CA LYS A 357 21.90 19.60 16.52
C LYS A 357 20.54 20.23 16.75
N LEU A 358 20.44 21.52 16.48
CA LEU A 358 19.20 22.27 16.35
C LEU A 358 18.89 22.45 14.86
N THR A 359 17.64 22.21 14.47
CA THR A 359 17.18 22.41 13.10
C THR A 359 15.86 23.16 13.10
N GLY A 360 15.78 24.26 12.37
CA GLY A 360 14.53 24.90 11.99
C GLY A 360 14.28 24.65 10.50
N SER A 361 13.10 24.15 10.12
CA SER A 361 12.81 23.81 8.73
C SER A 361 11.37 24.13 8.31
N ARG A 362 11.18 24.23 6.99
CA ARG A 362 9.89 24.27 6.31
C ARG A 362 9.85 23.16 5.27
N SER A 363 8.95 22.19 5.45
CA SER A 363 8.66 21.14 4.46
C SER A 363 7.43 21.50 3.65
N GLY A 364 7.38 21.13 2.37
CA GLY A 364 6.22 21.35 1.49
C GLY A 364 6.06 20.27 0.41
N GLU A 365 4.85 19.75 0.27
CA GLU A 365 4.45 18.78 -0.75
C GLU A 365 4.18 19.52 -2.07
N ILE A 366 5.08 19.37 -3.04
CA ILE A 366 4.97 20.02 -4.35
C ILE A 366 3.91 19.30 -5.20
N ASN A 367 3.89 17.97 -5.11
CA ASN A 367 2.88 17.09 -5.71
C ASN A 367 2.83 15.78 -4.91
N GLU A 368 2.07 14.80 -5.40
CA GLU A 368 1.89 13.50 -4.74
C GLU A 368 3.18 12.68 -4.52
N HIS A 369 4.26 13.00 -5.25
CA HIS A 369 5.53 12.29 -5.20
C HIS A 369 6.69 13.11 -4.60
N TRP A 370 6.68 14.43 -4.79
CA TRP A 370 7.79 15.32 -4.43
C TRP A 370 7.49 16.12 -3.16
N THR A 371 8.42 16.05 -2.20
CA THR A 371 8.45 16.92 -1.02
C THR A 371 9.76 17.70 -0.99
N ALA A 372 9.71 19.02 -0.78
CA ALA A 372 10.89 19.86 -0.60
C ALA A 372 10.99 20.35 0.85
N ILE A 373 12.20 20.39 1.39
CA ILE A 373 12.51 20.83 2.75
C ILE A 373 13.63 21.85 2.69
N ALA A 374 13.36 23.06 3.17
CA ALA A 374 14.40 24.07 3.43
C ALA A 374 14.65 24.14 4.93
N SER A 375 15.91 24.10 5.35
CA SER A 375 16.28 24.08 6.77
C SER A 375 17.52 24.92 7.07
N LEU A 376 17.58 25.43 8.30
CA LEU A 376 18.76 26.00 8.91
C LEU A 376 19.16 25.11 10.09
N ASN A 377 20.43 24.70 10.11
CA ASN A 377 20.97 23.77 11.08
C ASN A 377 22.04 24.46 11.91
N ALA A 378 22.06 24.21 13.22
CA ALA A 378 23.15 24.56 14.12
C ALA A 378 23.62 23.28 14.81
N LEU A 379 24.86 22.86 14.52
CA LEU A 379 25.48 21.64 14.99
C LEU A 379 26.68 21.99 15.86
N ARG A 380 26.74 21.44 17.07
CA ARG A 380 27.94 21.42 17.90
C ARG A 380 28.33 19.96 18.11
N GLU A 381 29.55 19.61 17.71
CA GLU A 381 30.08 18.26 17.85
C GLU A 381 31.42 18.28 18.57
N ARG A 382 31.63 17.28 19.42
CA ARG A 382 32.94 16.93 19.97
C ARG A 382 33.23 15.48 19.63
N TRP A 383 34.46 15.19 19.26
CA TRP A 383 34.88 13.82 18.97
C TRP A 383 36.34 13.62 19.32
N ARG A 384 36.72 12.36 19.53
CA ARG A 384 38.11 11.90 19.58
C ARG A 384 38.19 10.48 19.06
N TYR A 385 39.36 10.15 18.54
CA TYR A 385 39.69 8.81 18.08
C TYR A 385 40.68 8.15 19.06
N ALA A 386 40.53 6.86 19.28
CA ALA A 386 41.53 6.08 20.01
C ALA A 386 42.81 5.95 19.18
N THR A 387 43.94 5.75 19.87
CA THR A 387 45.23 5.33 19.29
C THR A 387 45.56 3.98 19.93
N ASP A 388 45.85 2.96 19.14
CA ASP A 388 46.06 1.57 19.59
C ASP A 388 44.91 1.01 20.44
N GLU A 389 43.65 1.29 20.08
CA GLU A 389 42.44 0.89 20.83
C GLU A 389 42.36 1.43 22.28
N VAL A 390 43.20 2.41 22.62
CA VAL A 390 43.17 3.11 23.91
C VAL A 390 42.95 4.61 23.67
N PHE A 391 42.15 5.25 24.52
CA PHE A 391 41.94 6.71 24.47
C PHE A 391 43.03 7.51 25.20
N ASP A 392 44.17 6.89 25.54
CA ASP A 392 45.25 7.55 26.29
C ASP A 392 45.95 8.58 25.39
N GLY A 393 46.11 9.81 25.89
CA GLY A 393 46.62 10.94 25.08
C GLY A 393 45.68 11.48 23.98
N ALA A 394 44.52 10.86 23.74
CA ALA A 394 43.58 11.30 22.69
C ALA A 394 42.88 12.62 23.05
N LEU A 395 43.14 13.68 22.29
CA LEU A 395 42.54 15.00 22.49
C LEU A 395 41.17 15.11 21.82
N TYR A 396 40.22 15.74 22.51
CA TYR A 396 38.94 16.10 21.92
C TYR A 396 39.10 17.22 20.89
N GLN A 397 38.52 17.00 19.73
CA GLN A 397 38.27 18.02 18.71
C GLN A 397 36.85 18.55 18.88
N TYR A 398 36.64 19.82 18.52
CA TYR A 398 35.35 20.49 18.61
C TYR A 398 35.06 21.20 17.29
N SER A 399 33.80 21.18 16.88
CA SER A 399 33.33 21.92 15.71
C SER A 399 31.91 22.44 15.94
N THR A 400 31.69 23.69 15.55
CA THR A 400 30.41 24.38 15.54
C THR A 400 30.11 24.78 14.11
N LEU A 401 28.96 24.36 13.60
CA LEU A 401 28.54 24.66 12.24
C LEU A 401 27.12 25.17 12.22
N VAL A 402 26.91 26.32 11.60
CA VAL A 402 25.60 26.86 11.25
C VAL A 402 25.48 26.89 9.73
N TYR A 403 24.55 26.12 9.17
CA TYR A 403 24.46 25.94 7.72
C TYR A 403 23.01 25.76 7.23
N PRO A 404 22.63 26.41 6.11
CA PRO A 404 21.42 26.06 5.38
C PRO A 404 21.54 24.67 4.72
N GLN A 405 20.41 24.00 4.57
CA GLN A 405 20.25 22.77 3.81
C GLN A 405 18.92 22.79 3.06
N ILE A 406 18.97 22.43 1.78
CA ILE A 406 17.79 22.14 0.95
C ILE A 406 17.78 20.65 0.67
N GLU A 407 16.61 20.04 0.78
CA GLU A 407 16.40 18.61 0.61
C GLU A 407 15.15 18.39 -0.25
N ALA A 408 15.24 17.43 -1.17
CA ALA A 408 14.14 17.04 -2.05
C ALA A 408 13.97 15.52 -1.94
N ASP A 409 12.80 15.12 -1.44
CA ASP A 409 12.37 13.74 -1.34
C ASP A 409 11.44 13.41 -2.51
N TYR A 410 11.69 12.26 -3.14
CA TYR A 410 10.83 11.68 -4.15
C TYR A 410 10.38 10.30 -3.73
N VAL A 411 9.07 10.04 -3.76
CA VAL A 411 8.50 8.71 -3.54
C VAL A 411 7.42 8.46 -4.59
N GLY A 412 7.76 7.70 -5.63
CA GLY A 412 6.86 7.26 -6.69
C GLY A 412 6.92 5.76 -6.87
N VAL A 413 6.36 5.05 -5.90
CA VAL A 413 6.29 3.59 -5.84
C VAL A 413 4.85 3.11 -5.76
N ASP A 414 4.60 1.88 -6.21
CA ASP A 414 3.29 1.23 -6.19
C ASP A 414 2.75 0.97 -4.78
N ASP A 415 3.61 0.53 -3.86
CA ASP A 415 3.26 0.31 -2.45
C ASP A 415 4.37 0.83 -1.53
N LYS A 416 4.02 1.56 -0.47
CA LYS A 416 4.99 2.20 0.44
C LYS A 416 5.60 1.24 1.48
N VAL A 417 4.95 0.10 1.75
CA VAL A 417 5.42 -0.89 2.72
C VAL A 417 6.22 -1.98 2.02
N PHE A 418 5.78 -2.38 0.83
CA PHE A 418 6.39 -3.42 0.01
C PHE A 418 6.50 -2.99 -1.47
N PRO A 419 7.40 -2.05 -1.81
CA PRO A 419 7.53 -1.56 -3.18
C PRO A 419 7.93 -2.68 -4.15
N ARG A 420 7.22 -2.84 -5.25
CA ARG A 420 7.62 -3.73 -6.36
C ARG A 420 7.95 -2.96 -7.62
N LYS A 421 7.38 -1.77 -7.82
CA LYS A 421 7.60 -0.97 -9.02
C LYS A 421 7.74 0.50 -8.67
N GLY A 422 8.73 1.15 -9.27
CA GLY A 422 8.89 2.60 -9.21
C GLY A 422 10.23 3.01 -8.61
N PHE A 423 10.31 4.24 -8.13
CA PHE A 423 11.54 4.78 -7.58
C PHE A 423 11.28 5.64 -6.34
N SER A 424 12.24 5.63 -5.42
CA SER A 424 12.32 6.57 -4.31
C SER A 424 13.72 7.13 -4.21
N GLY A 425 13.85 8.30 -3.63
CA GLY A 425 15.15 8.93 -3.50
C GLY A 425 15.12 10.23 -2.73
N ASN A 426 16.31 10.67 -2.37
CA ASN A 426 16.54 11.90 -1.64
C ASN A 426 17.78 12.61 -2.21
N LEU A 427 17.68 13.91 -2.41
CA LEU A 427 18.79 14.79 -2.75
C LEU A 427 18.89 15.87 -1.70
N SER A 428 20.07 16.04 -1.10
CA SER A 428 20.35 17.13 -0.16
C SER A 428 21.55 17.96 -0.60
N LEU A 429 21.40 19.28 -0.48
CA LEU A 429 22.43 20.28 -0.71
C LEU A 429 22.59 21.09 0.56
N ARG A 430 23.82 21.26 1.03
CA ARG A 430 24.12 22.05 2.24
C ARG A 430 25.42 22.82 2.06
N ALA A 431 25.50 23.99 2.70
CA ALA A 431 26.67 24.83 2.62
C ALA A 431 26.92 25.56 3.94
N GLY A 432 28.15 25.49 4.46
CA GLY A 432 28.61 26.27 5.60
C GLY A 432 29.65 27.30 5.15
N ALA A 433 29.65 28.47 5.80
CA ALA A 433 30.62 29.53 5.55
C ALA A 433 31.30 29.93 6.86
N GLN A 434 32.63 29.87 6.87
CA GLN A 434 33.43 30.25 8.03
C GLN A 434 33.13 31.69 8.46
N GLY A 435 32.97 31.93 9.77
CA GLY A 435 32.67 33.25 10.32
C GLY A 435 31.18 33.60 10.41
N LEU A 436 30.30 32.85 9.75
CA LEU A 436 28.84 32.98 9.89
C LEU A 436 28.27 31.95 10.87
N GLY A 437 28.92 31.81 12.03
CA GLY A 437 28.59 30.79 13.04
C GLY A 437 29.09 29.38 12.72
N SER A 438 29.83 29.21 11.61
CA SER A 438 30.54 27.98 11.27
C SER A 438 32.06 28.12 11.47
N ASP A 439 32.68 27.07 11.99
CA ASP A 439 34.14 26.95 12.17
C ASP A 439 34.86 26.60 10.85
N ALA A 440 34.14 26.08 9.85
CA ALA A 440 34.67 25.70 8.55
C ALA A 440 33.74 26.09 7.39
N SER A 441 34.33 26.42 6.24
CA SER A 441 33.61 26.57 4.97
C SER A 441 33.51 25.22 4.25
N PHE A 442 32.31 24.86 3.81
CA PHE A 442 32.08 23.65 3.03
C PHE A 442 30.84 23.78 2.15
N THR A 443 30.80 23.01 1.08
CA THR A 443 29.58 22.70 0.34
C THR A 443 29.49 21.18 0.23
N GLN A 444 28.31 20.62 0.41
CA GLN A 444 28.09 19.18 0.31
C GLN A 444 26.82 18.89 -0.47
N ALA A 445 26.94 17.97 -1.42
CA ALA A 445 25.83 17.38 -2.14
C ALA A 445 25.77 15.89 -1.81
N HIS A 446 24.57 15.38 -1.54
CA HIS A 446 24.36 13.96 -1.21
C HIS A 446 23.05 13.48 -1.82
N MET A 447 23.10 12.35 -2.52
CA MET A 447 21.98 11.75 -3.22
C MET A 447 21.90 10.27 -2.89
N ARG A 448 20.68 9.79 -2.62
CA ARG A 448 20.35 8.37 -2.51
C ARG A 448 19.17 8.04 -3.40
N LEU A 449 19.25 6.92 -4.10
CA LEU A 449 18.24 6.46 -5.05
C LEU A 449 17.96 4.97 -4.83
N ASN A 450 16.69 4.60 -4.87
CA ASN A 450 16.21 3.23 -4.87
C ASN A 450 15.30 3.02 -6.09
N TRP A 451 15.52 1.95 -6.83
CA TRP A 451 14.68 1.55 -7.96
C TRP A 451 14.17 0.13 -7.75
N PHE A 452 12.88 -0.07 -7.97
CA PHE A 452 12.17 -1.32 -7.76
C PHE A 452 11.56 -1.80 -9.07
N GLN A 453 11.79 -3.07 -9.39
CA GLN A 453 11.22 -3.70 -10.57
C GLN A 453 10.71 -5.11 -10.24
N GLY A 454 9.39 -5.30 -10.35
CA GLY A 454 8.74 -6.61 -10.18
C GLY A 454 9.06 -7.53 -11.35
N LEU A 455 9.33 -8.80 -11.05
CA LEU A 455 9.59 -9.86 -12.01
C LEU A 455 8.56 -10.99 -11.75
N GLY A 456 7.47 -11.01 -12.54
CA GLY A 456 6.30 -11.84 -12.25
C GLY A 456 5.58 -11.41 -10.96
N ASP A 457 4.95 -12.34 -10.25
CA ASP A 457 4.23 -12.04 -8.99
C ASP A 457 5.07 -12.28 -7.72
N ALA A 458 6.06 -13.15 -7.83
CA ALA A 458 6.83 -13.66 -6.70
C ALA A 458 8.21 -13.00 -6.53
N SER A 459 8.79 -12.42 -7.58
CA SER A 459 10.15 -11.90 -7.55
C SER A 459 10.22 -10.39 -7.73
N ARG A 460 11.29 -9.76 -7.26
CA ARG A 460 11.62 -8.36 -7.57
C ARG A 460 13.12 -8.13 -7.60
N LEU A 461 13.54 -7.17 -8.41
CA LEU A 461 14.88 -6.60 -8.43
C LEU A 461 14.84 -5.24 -7.72
N ILE A 462 15.82 -5.00 -6.86
CA ILE A 462 16.03 -3.75 -6.14
C ILE A 462 17.43 -3.26 -6.50
N LEU A 463 17.51 -2.06 -7.08
CA LEU A 463 18.79 -1.36 -7.25
C LEU A 463 18.85 -0.19 -6.28
N ARG A 464 19.99 -0.02 -5.61
CA ARG A 464 20.25 1.11 -4.70
C ARG A 464 21.51 1.82 -5.14
N GLY A 465 21.53 3.14 -4.99
CA GLY A 465 22.71 3.95 -5.26
C GLY A 465 22.84 5.09 -4.27
N GLU A 466 24.07 5.39 -3.87
CA GLU A 466 24.43 6.54 -3.04
C GLU A 466 25.60 7.27 -3.69
N ALA A 467 25.50 8.59 -3.78
CA ALA A 467 26.59 9.45 -4.23
C ALA A 467 26.67 10.68 -3.32
N GLY A 468 27.85 11.02 -2.87
CA GLY A 468 28.08 12.17 -2.00
C GLY A 468 29.42 12.82 -2.26
N SER A 469 29.47 14.14 -2.16
CA SER A 469 30.70 14.91 -2.32
C SER A 469 30.69 16.13 -1.41
N THR A 470 31.82 16.34 -0.72
CA THR A 470 32.07 17.48 0.15
C THR A 470 33.25 18.28 -0.37
N TRP A 471 32.99 19.52 -0.76
CA TRP A 471 34.02 20.48 -1.14
C TRP A 471 34.37 21.36 0.06
N THR A 472 35.58 21.20 0.58
CA THR A 472 36.08 21.98 1.73
C THR A 472 37.61 22.08 1.71
N ASN A 473 38.13 23.22 2.21
CA ASN A 473 39.55 23.43 2.43
C ASN A 473 39.98 23.12 3.88
N ALA A 474 39.06 22.64 4.72
CA ALA A 474 39.27 22.43 6.16
C ALA A 474 38.73 21.08 6.64
N LEU A 475 39.07 19.98 5.94
CA LEU A 475 38.55 18.64 6.26
C LEU A 475 38.80 18.22 7.73
N VAL A 476 39.94 18.58 8.30
CA VAL A 476 40.29 18.27 9.70
C VAL A 476 39.31 18.93 10.69
N ALA A 477 38.77 20.11 10.37
CA ALA A 477 37.79 20.81 11.18
C ALA A 477 36.34 20.33 10.93
N MET A 478 36.12 19.46 9.93
CA MET A 478 34.80 18.90 9.65
C MET A 478 34.48 17.77 10.63
N PRO A 479 33.33 17.85 11.34
CA PRO A 479 32.91 16.84 12.28
C PRO A 479 32.62 15.51 11.57
N PRO A 480 32.93 14.34 12.18
CA PRO A 480 32.62 13.02 11.62
C PRO A 480 31.16 12.86 11.16
N SER A 481 30.19 13.48 11.83
CA SER A 481 28.77 13.42 11.41
C SER A 481 28.45 14.03 10.03
N LEU A 482 29.37 14.82 9.46
CA LEU A 482 29.26 15.39 8.11
C LEU A 482 30.20 14.73 7.11
N ARG A 483 30.99 13.73 7.52
CA ARG A 483 31.85 12.95 6.62
C ARG A 483 31.08 11.75 6.08
N PHE A 484 31.48 11.25 4.92
CA PHE A 484 30.89 10.04 4.37
C PHE A 484 31.65 8.80 4.81
N PHE A 485 30.93 7.69 4.95
CA PHE A 485 31.48 6.40 5.30
C PHE A 485 30.83 5.32 4.44
N ALA A 486 31.58 4.27 4.13
CA ALA A 486 31.06 3.10 3.42
C ALA A 486 31.28 1.81 4.23
N GLY A 487 30.47 0.78 3.95
CA GLY A 487 30.45 -0.49 4.67
C GLY A 487 29.27 -0.62 5.65
N GLY A 488 28.72 -1.83 5.75
CA GLY A 488 27.53 -2.17 6.55
C GLY A 488 26.24 -2.35 5.74
N ASP A 489 25.13 -2.65 6.43
CA ASP A 489 23.82 -3.08 5.86
C ASP A 489 23.26 -2.17 4.75
N ASN A 490 23.39 -0.84 4.92
CA ASN A 490 22.85 0.15 3.99
C ASN A 490 23.92 0.76 3.07
N SER A 491 25.08 0.12 2.92
CA SER A 491 26.19 0.62 2.11
C SER A 491 26.81 -0.51 1.29
N ILE A 492 27.74 -1.28 1.89
CA ILE A 492 28.41 -2.41 1.24
C ILE A 492 28.37 -3.58 2.22
N ARG A 493 27.39 -4.49 2.06
CA ARG A 493 27.26 -5.68 2.91
C ARG A 493 28.43 -6.62 2.67
N GLY A 494 28.94 -7.22 3.74
CA GLY A 494 30.17 -8.03 3.76
C GLY A 494 31.36 -7.30 4.36
N TYR A 495 31.28 -5.97 4.49
CA TYR A 495 32.20 -5.16 5.28
C TYR A 495 31.51 -4.66 6.56
N ALA A 496 32.29 -4.49 7.63
CA ALA A 496 31.81 -3.88 8.86
C ALA A 496 31.37 -2.43 8.62
N PHE A 497 30.56 -1.91 9.53
CA PHE A 497 30.08 -0.54 9.42
C PHE A 497 31.22 0.48 9.43
N ARG A 498 31.19 1.40 8.48
CA ARG A 498 32.23 2.42 8.28
C ARG A 498 33.62 1.85 8.02
N GLU A 499 33.73 0.59 7.62
CA GLU A 499 35.03 -0.04 7.40
C GLU A 499 35.75 0.50 6.15
N VAL A 500 35.00 0.86 5.11
CA VAL A 500 35.55 1.25 3.81
C VAL A 500 35.79 2.77 3.78
N GLY A 501 37.06 3.14 3.61
CA GLY A 501 37.50 4.52 3.36
C GLY A 501 38.84 4.88 4.00
N PRO A 502 39.21 6.18 4.04
CA PRO A 502 40.46 6.65 4.63
C PRO A 502 40.57 6.24 6.10
N ARG A 503 41.72 5.69 6.46
CA ARG A 503 42.03 5.19 7.81
C ARG A 503 43.27 5.86 8.40
N THR A 504 43.41 5.77 9.71
CA THR A 504 44.64 6.08 10.44
C THR A 504 45.84 5.28 9.89
N ALA A 505 47.06 5.82 10.08
CA ALA A 505 48.27 5.11 9.71
C ALA A 505 48.50 3.89 10.62
N LYS A 506 49.12 2.84 10.07
CA LYS A 506 49.47 1.64 10.84
C LYS A 506 50.31 2.00 12.09
N PRO A 507 50.12 1.30 13.22
CA PRO A 507 49.33 0.07 13.39
C PRO A 507 47.81 0.26 13.41
N ASP A 508 47.33 1.48 13.65
CA ASP A 508 45.91 1.80 13.72
C ASP A 508 45.20 1.69 12.36
N ARG A 509 43.96 1.16 12.34
CA ARG A 509 43.14 1.01 11.12
C ARG A 509 41.73 1.58 11.27
N PHE A 510 41.54 2.65 12.04
CA PHE A 510 40.22 3.25 12.28
C PHE A 510 39.79 4.16 11.13
N ALA A 511 38.52 4.10 10.74
CA ALA A 511 37.98 4.92 9.67
C ALA A 511 37.73 6.37 10.13
N LEU A 512 38.29 7.32 9.37
CA LEU A 512 38.19 8.75 9.64
C LEU A 512 37.01 9.41 8.93
N GLY A 513 36.38 8.69 7.99
CA GLY A 513 35.39 9.23 7.06
C GLY A 513 36.04 9.99 5.91
N ALA A 514 35.31 10.15 4.82
CA ALA A 514 35.80 10.64 3.54
C ALA A 514 35.06 11.90 3.05
N LYS A 515 35.66 12.61 2.10
CA LYS A 515 35.02 13.71 1.35
C LYS A 515 33.95 13.22 0.37
N HIS A 516 34.15 12.05 -0.22
CA HIS A 516 33.29 11.50 -1.26
C HIS A 516 32.81 10.10 -0.90
N VAL A 517 31.63 9.74 -1.40
CA VAL A 517 31.11 8.37 -1.34
C VAL A 517 30.41 8.05 -2.65
N LEU A 518 30.61 6.81 -3.10
CA LEU A 518 29.87 6.25 -4.21
C LEU A 518 29.62 4.77 -3.91
N THR A 519 28.36 4.38 -3.72
CA THR A 519 27.98 2.99 -3.50
C THR A 519 26.82 2.60 -4.41
N GLY A 520 26.78 1.33 -4.77
CA GLY A 520 25.73 0.71 -5.57
C GLY A 520 25.43 -0.68 -5.07
N SER A 521 24.17 -1.08 -5.13
CA SER A 521 23.70 -2.41 -4.72
C SER A 521 22.69 -2.93 -5.74
N ALA A 522 22.81 -4.21 -6.07
CA ALA A 522 21.82 -4.94 -6.83
C ALA A 522 21.35 -6.15 -6.02
N GLU A 523 20.05 -6.24 -5.76
CA GLU A 523 19.44 -7.29 -4.96
C GLU A 523 18.26 -7.91 -5.68
N TYR A 524 18.28 -9.24 -5.80
CA TYR A 524 17.17 -10.03 -6.30
C TYR A 524 16.49 -10.75 -5.14
N GLU A 525 15.18 -10.56 -5.01
CA GLU A 525 14.35 -11.25 -4.03
C GLU A 525 13.34 -12.17 -4.72
N HIS A 526 13.10 -13.34 -4.14
CA HIS A 526 12.09 -14.30 -4.59
C HIS A 526 11.28 -14.83 -3.41
N TYR A 527 9.96 -14.70 -3.47
CA TYR A 527 9.03 -15.21 -2.46
C TYR A 527 8.47 -16.57 -2.86
N PHE A 528 8.47 -17.51 -1.92
CA PHE A 528 8.00 -18.87 -2.16
C PHE A 528 6.46 -18.92 -2.20
N LYS A 529 5.90 -19.69 -3.14
CA LYS A 529 4.44 -19.82 -3.30
C LYS A 529 3.80 -20.34 -2.01
N GLY A 530 2.72 -19.69 -1.57
CA GLY A 530 1.90 -20.14 -0.43
C GLY A 530 2.35 -19.67 0.96
N GLY A 531 3.35 -18.77 1.08
CA GLY A 531 3.77 -18.26 2.39
C GLY A 531 4.41 -16.87 2.36
N PRO A 532 4.62 -16.24 3.52
CA PRO A 532 5.21 -14.90 3.63
C PRO A 532 6.74 -14.89 3.49
N TRP A 533 7.37 -16.03 3.20
CA TRP A 533 8.81 -16.23 3.20
C TRP A 533 9.41 -16.12 1.81
N GLY A 534 10.63 -15.60 1.73
CA GLY A 534 11.41 -15.51 0.50
C GLY A 534 12.90 -15.59 0.77
N GLY A 535 13.66 -15.74 -0.31
CA GLY A 535 15.11 -15.62 -0.32
C GLY A 535 15.56 -14.37 -1.07
N ALA A 536 16.78 -13.94 -0.81
CA ALA A 536 17.44 -12.85 -1.53
C ALA A 536 18.89 -13.22 -1.85
N VAL A 537 19.40 -12.69 -2.95
CA VAL A 537 20.83 -12.65 -3.28
C VAL A 537 21.18 -11.25 -3.71
N PHE A 538 22.38 -10.79 -3.36
CA PHE A 538 22.79 -9.42 -3.64
C PHE A 538 24.28 -9.28 -3.86
N VAL A 539 24.63 -8.21 -4.57
CA VAL A 539 25.99 -7.72 -4.74
C VAL A 539 26.00 -6.22 -4.47
N ASP A 540 26.90 -5.80 -3.60
CA ASP A 540 27.10 -4.41 -3.23
C ASP A 540 28.54 -4.01 -3.58
N SER A 541 28.73 -2.83 -4.15
CA SER A 541 30.06 -2.32 -4.48
C SER A 541 30.14 -0.82 -4.26
N GLY A 542 31.25 -0.34 -3.73
CA GLY A 542 31.40 1.09 -3.48
C GLY A 542 32.71 1.49 -2.85
N SER A 543 32.84 2.78 -2.59
CA SER A 543 33.98 3.37 -1.90
C SER A 543 33.59 4.65 -1.19
N ALA A 544 34.25 4.93 -0.06
CA ALA A 544 34.35 6.27 0.49
C ALA A 544 35.80 6.73 0.34
N PHE A 545 36.04 7.89 -0.25
CA PHE A 545 37.39 8.30 -0.66
C PHE A 545 37.59 9.82 -0.62
N ASP A 546 38.85 10.24 -0.49
CA ASP A 546 39.24 11.66 -0.53
C ASP A 546 39.71 12.09 -1.92
N ASP A 547 40.53 11.28 -2.59
CA ASP A 547 41.07 11.60 -3.92
C ASP A 547 40.69 10.50 -4.94
N THR A 548 41.20 9.28 -4.75
CA THR A 548 40.93 8.14 -5.65
C THR A 548 40.04 7.09 -4.98
N PRO A 549 38.95 6.63 -5.62
CA PRO A 549 38.12 5.55 -5.10
C PRO A 549 38.89 4.24 -4.95
N ASP A 550 38.76 3.61 -3.78
CA ASP A 550 39.19 2.24 -3.52
C ASP A 550 37.97 1.33 -3.44
N TRP A 551 37.70 0.59 -4.52
CA TRP A 551 36.45 -0.15 -4.73
C TRP A 551 36.40 -1.42 -3.90
N HIS A 552 35.44 -1.47 -2.99
CA HIS A 552 35.14 -2.64 -2.18
C HIS A 552 33.86 -3.30 -2.65
N THR A 553 33.90 -4.60 -2.89
CA THR A 553 32.74 -5.38 -3.34
C THR A 553 32.41 -6.47 -2.33
N GLY A 554 31.14 -6.61 -2.00
CA GLY A 554 30.62 -7.65 -1.13
C GLY A 554 29.43 -8.35 -1.76
N VAL A 555 29.31 -9.64 -1.46
CA VAL A 555 28.25 -10.50 -2.00
C VAL A 555 27.58 -11.24 -0.86
N GLY A 556 26.31 -11.57 -1.02
CA GLY A 556 25.59 -12.28 0.02
C GLY A 556 24.25 -12.84 -0.40
N PHE A 557 23.64 -13.52 0.55
CA PHE A 557 22.30 -14.06 0.44
C PHE A 557 21.54 -13.78 1.73
N GLY A 558 20.21 -13.83 1.66
CA GLY A 558 19.38 -13.52 2.80
C GLY A 558 18.01 -14.17 2.80
N VAL A 559 17.39 -14.16 3.96
CA VAL A 559 16.01 -14.58 4.18
C VAL A 559 15.12 -13.33 4.27
N ARG A 560 13.94 -13.41 3.67
CA ARG A 560 12.93 -12.35 3.66
C ARG A 560 11.64 -12.87 4.28
N TRP A 561 11.03 -12.07 5.13
CA TRP A 561 9.72 -12.40 5.72
C TRP A 561 8.79 -11.20 5.68
N ARG A 562 7.62 -11.37 5.05
CA ARG A 562 6.51 -10.41 5.10
C ARG A 562 5.76 -10.58 6.40
N SER A 563 6.24 -9.94 7.47
CA SER A 563 5.55 -9.98 8.76
C SER A 563 4.36 -9.00 8.78
N PRO A 564 3.37 -9.19 9.67
CA PRO A 564 2.25 -8.25 9.84
C PRO A 564 2.67 -6.84 10.24
N VAL A 565 3.88 -6.67 10.78
CA VAL A 565 4.42 -5.38 11.26
C VAL A 565 5.45 -4.76 10.30
N GLY A 566 5.65 -5.37 9.12
CA GLY A 566 6.59 -4.90 8.10
C GLY A 566 7.55 -6.00 7.61
N PRO A 567 8.33 -5.73 6.55
CA PRO A 567 9.30 -6.70 6.04
C PRO A 567 10.47 -6.90 7.02
N VAL A 568 10.85 -8.16 7.23
CA VAL A 568 12.02 -8.57 8.01
C VAL A 568 13.07 -9.14 7.06
N ARG A 569 14.33 -8.75 7.25
CA ARG A 569 15.48 -9.17 6.43
C ARG A 569 16.58 -9.71 7.32
N VAL A 570 17.12 -10.87 6.97
CA VAL A 570 18.30 -11.46 7.59
C VAL A 570 19.29 -11.76 6.49
N ASP A 571 20.42 -11.06 6.48
CA ASP A 571 21.42 -11.14 5.41
C ASP A 571 22.74 -11.65 5.95
N ILE A 572 23.39 -12.55 5.18
CA ILE A 572 24.76 -13.00 5.40
C ILE A 572 25.57 -12.57 4.18
N ALA A 573 26.70 -11.89 4.40
CA ALA A 573 27.54 -11.40 3.31
C ALA A 573 29.03 -11.51 3.61
N HIS A 574 29.84 -11.49 2.56
CA HIS A 574 31.30 -11.60 2.60
C HIS A 574 31.93 -10.58 1.64
N GLY A 575 32.95 -9.87 2.11
CA GLY A 575 33.75 -8.95 1.32
C GLY A 575 34.77 -9.68 0.44
N LEU A 576 34.89 -9.29 -0.83
CA LEU A 576 35.75 -9.96 -1.82
C LEU A 576 37.17 -9.38 -1.90
N ASN A 577 37.46 -8.29 -1.19
CA ASN A 577 38.73 -7.56 -1.34
C ASN A 577 39.88 -8.15 -0.52
N ASP A 578 39.59 -8.95 0.50
CA ASP A 578 40.59 -9.64 1.32
C ASP A 578 40.15 -11.10 1.54
N PRO A 579 41.00 -12.11 1.23
CA PRO A 579 40.69 -13.52 1.47
C PRO A 579 40.29 -13.85 2.91
N ASP A 580 40.75 -13.04 3.88
CA ASP A 580 40.46 -13.22 5.31
C ASP A 580 39.24 -12.42 5.79
N SER A 581 38.45 -11.83 4.87
CA SER A 581 37.24 -11.08 5.21
C SER A 581 36.23 -11.97 5.94
N GLN A 582 35.81 -11.56 7.14
CA GLN A 582 34.84 -12.32 7.93
C GLN A 582 33.44 -12.21 7.33
N PHE A 583 32.63 -13.26 7.51
CA PHE A 583 31.20 -13.19 7.22
C PHE A 583 30.50 -12.24 8.18
N GLN A 584 29.67 -11.36 7.63
CA GLN A 584 28.86 -10.40 8.37
C GLN A 584 27.39 -10.84 8.36
N LEU A 585 26.72 -10.68 9.50
CA LEU A 585 25.29 -10.93 9.68
C LEU A 585 24.55 -9.62 9.92
N TYR A 586 23.51 -9.37 9.14
CA TYR A 586 22.66 -8.19 9.26
C TYR A 586 21.21 -8.58 9.53
N LEU A 587 20.56 -7.85 10.44
CA LEU A 587 19.14 -7.99 10.76
C LEU A 587 18.45 -6.64 10.62
N ASN A 588 17.41 -6.58 9.80
CA ASN A 588 16.64 -5.37 9.55
C ASN A 588 15.14 -5.64 9.66
N ILE A 589 14.39 -4.73 10.29
CA ILE A 589 12.94 -4.79 10.45
C ILE A 589 12.35 -3.45 10.03
N GLY A 590 11.46 -3.48 9.02
CA GLY A 590 10.76 -2.30 8.50
C GLY A 590 11.05 -2.03 7.03
N ALA A 591 10.26 -1.12 6.45
CA ALA A 591 10.48 -0.66 5.09
C ALA A 591 11.58 0.41 5.05
N ASN A 592 12.57 0.23 4.18
CA ASN A 592 13.50 1.28 3.78
C ASN A 592 12.98 1.85 2.46
N LEU A 593 12.39 3.04 2.50
CA LEU A 593 12.01 3.83 1.32
C LEU A 593 13.04 4.92 1.05
#